data_AF-A0A1Q7KN00-F1
#
_entry.id   AF-A0A1Q7KN00-F1
#
_cell.length_a   1.000
_cell.length_b   1.000
_cell.length_c   1.000
_cell.angle_alpha   90.00
_cell.angle_beta   90.00
_cell.angle_gamma   90.00
#
_symmetry.space_group_name_H-M   'P 1'
#
loop_
_entity.id
_entity.type
_entity.pdbx_description
1 polymer ?
#
loop_
_entity_poly.entity_id
_entity_poly.type
_entity_poly.pdbx_seq_one_letter_code
_entity_poly.pdbx_strand_id
1 'polypeptide(L)'
;MVIQLKKGRDGPATLACVRVDGTRTWGKEHPFFPVHDITHCAVESVLGFEQAFFGLIATGWDIDDFAKPRASRTMPFQAIVAEHVVSVFDRERALPTPLTVTEFNETVFASLPPLQRDTFQPLTDAQVSQVRELRSTLEARWHALPVGATMEVTFPAR
;
A
#
# COMPACT_ATOMS: atom_id res chain seq x y z
N MET A 1 -6.53 7.48 10.53
CA MET A 1 -7.25 7.86 9.28
C MET A 1 -8.18 6.72 8.88
N VAL A 2 -9.25 6.97 8.12
CA VAL A 2 -10.09 5.90 7.53
C VAL A 2 -9.87 5.85 6.03
N ILE A 3 -9.48 4.69 5.52
CA ILE A 3 -9.38 4.37 4.09
C ILE A 3 -10.71 3.76 3.66
N GLN A 4 -11.27 4.26 2.57
CA GLN A 4 -12.54 3.83 2.00
C GLN A 4 -12.29 3.36 0.57
N LEU A 5 -12.41 2.05 0.34
CA LEU A 5 -12.35 1.43 -0.98
C LEU A 5 -13.75 1.05 -1.43
N LYS A 6 -14.26 1.72 -2.47
CA LYS A 6 -15.59 1.45 -3.01
C LYS A 6 -15.51 0.63 -4.29
N LYS A 7 -16.23 -0.48 -4.34
CA LYS A 7 -16.37 -1.28 -5.58
C LYS A 7 -17.34 -0.57 -6.51
N GLY A 8 -16.87 -0.22 -7.70
CA GLY A 8 -17.69 0.49 -8.69
C GLY A 8 -18.87 -0.36 -9.17
N ARG A 9 -20.02 0.28 -9.42
CA ARG A 9 -21.21 -0.36 -10.01
C ARG A 9 -21.22 -0.22 -11.53
N ASP A 10 -21.13 1.02 -11.98
CA ASP A 10 -21.19 1.40 -13.40
C ASP A 10 -19.92 2.18 -13.81
N GLY A 11 -18.84 2.01 -13.06
CA GLY A 11 -17.59 2.74 -13.22
C GLY A 11 -16.45 2.11 -12.44
N PRO A 12 -15.25 2.73 -12.46
CA PRO A 12 -14.11 2.21 -11.72
C PRO A 12 -14.38 2.18 -10.21
N ALA A 13 -13.58 1.38 -9.50
CA ALA A 13 -13.47 1.50 -8.06
C ALA A 13 -12.98 2.91 -7.67
N THR A 14 -13.18 3.32 -6.43
CA THR A 14 -12.66 4.59 -5.93
C THR A 14 -11.99 4.39 -4.59
N LEU A 15 -10.88 5.10 -4.38
CA LEU A 15 -10.22 5.26 -3.11
C LEU A 15 -10.60 6.62 -2.52
N ALA A 16 -10.95 6.64 -1.24
CA ALA A 16 -11.04 7.86 -0.47
C ALA A 16 -10.34 7.69 0.87
N CYS A 17 -9.76 8.76 1.37
CA CYS A 17 -9.15 8.80 2.70
C CYS A 17 -9.80 9.94 3.49
N VAL A 18 -10.29 9.62 4.69
CA VAL A 18 -10.88 10.58 5.63
C VAL A 18 -9.95 10.71 6.83
N ARG A 19 -9.36 11.90 7.00
CA ARG A 19 -8.41 12.22 8.06
C ARG A 19 -9.11 12.40 9.40
N VAL A 20 -8.34 12.47 10.48
CA VAL A 20 -8.86 12.60 11.85
C VAL A 20 -9.61 13.93 12.06
N ASP A 21 -9.19 14.99 11.36
CA ASP A 21 -9.85 16.29 11.36
C ASP A 21 -11.12 16.35 10.49
N GLY A 22 -11.49 15.24 9.84
CA GLY A 22 -12.65 15.14 8.95
C GLY A 22 -12.40 15.61 7.52
N THR A 23 -11.20 16.13 7.20
CA THR A 23 -10.83 16.44 5.81
C THR A 23 -10.71 15.17 4.97
N ARG A 24 -10.93 15.31 3.66
CA ARG A 24 -11.03 14.17 2.75
C ARG A 24 -10.29 14.41 1.44
N THR A 25 -9.58 13.37 0.98
CA THR A 25 -9.07 13.25 -0.40
C THR A 25 -9.66 11.99 -1.04
N TRP A 26 -9.83 11.98 -2.36
CA TRP A 26 -10.37 10.82 -3.08
C TRP A 26 -9.98 10.82 -4.56
N GLY A 27 -9.96 9.64 -5.17
CA GLY A 27 -9.66 9.44 -6.58
C GLY A 27 -10.38 8.23 -7.18
N LYS A 28 -10.39 8.15 -8.51
CA LYS A 28 -10.82 6.93 -9.22
C LYS A 28 -9.64 5.98 -9.29
N GLU A 29 -9.88 4.72 -8.98
CA GLU A 29 -8.87 3.67 -9.09
C GLU A 29 -8.88 3.02 -10.46
N HIS A 30 -7.69 2.80 -11.01
CA HIS A 30 -7.55 1.87 -12.11
C HIS A 30 -7.76 0.44 -11.58
N PRO A 31 -8.34 -0.52 -12.34
CA PRO A 31 -8.76 -1.82 -11.81
C PRO A 31 -7.70 -2.66 -11.07
N PHE A 32 -6.41 -2.40 -11.34
CA PHE A 32 -5.29 -3.03 -10.64
C PHE A 32 -5.08 -2.50 -9.21
N PHE A 33 -5.43 -1.23 -8.97
CA PHE A 33 -5.02 -0.51 -7.77
C PHE A 33 -5.74 -0.90 -6.48
N PRO A 34 -7.02 -1.36 -6.44
CA PRO A 34 -7.65 -1.68 -5.17
C PRO A 34 -6.87 -2.73 -4.36
N VAL A 35 -6.27 -3.71 -5.04
CA VAL A 35 -5.48 -4.74 -4.36
C VAL A 35 -4.05 -4.26 -4.06
N HIS A 36 -3.51 -3.35 -4.88
CA HIS A 36 -2.22 -2.68 -4.64
C HIS A 36 -2.29 -1.75 -3.42
N ASP A 37 -3.33 -0.93 -3.32
CA ASP A 37 -3.60 -0.05 -2.18
C ASP A 37 -3.84 -0.85 -0.90
N ILE A 38 -4.50 -2.01 -0.99
CA ILE A 38 -4.60 -2.94 0.14
C ILE A 38 -3.21 -3.43 0.58
N THR A 39 -2.33 -3.76 -0.38
CA THR A 39 -0.93 -4.11 -0.07
C THR A 39 -0.20 -2.94 0.61
N HIS A 40 -0.36 -1.71 0.12
CA HIS A 40 0.17 -0.50 0.79
C HIS A 40 -0.32 -0.36 2.22
N CYS A 41 -1.62 -0.49 2.45
CA CYS A 41 -2.22 -0.42 3.78
C CYS A 41 -1.58 -1.45 4.73
N ALA A 42 -1.40 -2.69 4.28
CA ALA A 42 -0.78 -3.74 5.08
C ALA A 42 0.72 -3.48 5.35
N VAL A 43 1.48 -3.15 4.31
CA VAL A 43 2.93 -2.86 4.41
C VAL A 43 3.18 -1.70 5.36
N GLU A 44 2.51 -0.58 5.14
CA GLU A 44 2.75 0.63 5.93
C GLU A 44 2.32 0.46 7.38
N SER A 45 1.24 -0.29 7.63
CA SER A 45 0.77 -0.55 8.99
C SER A 45 1.71 -1.45 9.78
N VAL A 46 2.20 -2.54 9.17
CA VAL A 46 3.09 -3.50 9.84
C VAL A 46 4.50 -2.95 10.01
N LEU A 47 5.01 -2.21 9.02
CA LEU A 47 6.36 -1.64 9.07
C LEU A 47 6.42 -0.30 9.82
N GLY A 48 5.27 0.26 10.23
CA GLY A 48 5.20 1.56 10.90
C GLY A 48 5.65 2.71 10.01
N PHE A 49 5.31 2.65 8.71
CA PHE A 49 5.67 3.71 7.78
C PHE A 49 4.66 4.85 7.86
N GLU A 50 5.12 5.99 8.39
CA GLU A 50 4.35 7.23 8.52
C GLU A 50 4.63 8.21 7.37
N GLN A 51 5.67 7.95 6.56
CA GLN A 51 6.09 8.78 5.42
C GLN A 51 6.09 7.98 4.11
N ALA A 52 5.13 7.06 3.97
CA ALA A 52 4.79 6.36 2.73
C ALA A 52 3.42 6.83 2.21
N PHE A 53 2.76 6.12 1.29
CA PHE A 53 1.57 6.62 0.60
C PHE A 53 0.43 7.00 1.57
N PHE A 54 -0.06 6.06 2.37
CA PHE A 54 -1.12 6.35 3.35
C PHE A 54 -0.62 7.15 4.55
N GLY A 55 0.64 6.97 4.96
CA GLY A 55 1.28 7.80 5.98
C GLY A 55 1.28 9.29 5.62
N LEU A 56 1.70 9.62 4.40
CA LEU A 56 1.69 11.00 3.89
C LEU A 56 0.27 11.55 3.76
N ILE A 57 -0.69 10.75 3.28
CA ILE A 57 -2.09 11.19 3.23
C ILE A 57 -2.61 11.48 4.63
N ALA A 58 -2.28 10.65 5.63
CA ALA A 58 -2.68 10.86 7.02
C ALA A 58 -2.11 12.15 7.62
N THR A 59 -0.99 12.66 7.11
CA THR A 59 -0.35 13.92 7.55
C THR A 59 -0.78 15.15 6.73
N GLY A 60 -1.67 14.99 5.75
CA GLY A 60 -2.29 16.12 5.03
C GLY A 60 -2.07 16.12 3.52
N TRP A 61 -1.36 15.15 2.95
CA TRP A 61 -1.22 15.04 1.49
C TRP A 61 -2.51 14.59 0.83
N ASP A 62 -2.84 15.16 -0.32
CA ASP A 62 -3.93 14.68 -1.18
C ASP A 62 -3.41 13.63 -2.17
N ILE A 63 -4.28 12.73 -2.63
CA ILE A 63 -3.93 11.70 -3.61
C ILE A 63 -3.33 12.33 -4.89
N ASP A 64 -3.85 13.49 -5.31
CA ASP A 64 -3.35 14.21 -6.47
C ASP A 64 -1.92 14.76 -6.28
N ASP A 65 -1.44 14.89 -5.04
CA ASP A 65 -0.07 15.37 -4.77
C ASP A 65 0.99 14.42 -5.32
N PHE A 66 0.70 13.11 -5.36
CA PHE A 66 1.62 12.09 -5.88
C PHE A 66 1.76 12.15 -7.40
N ALA A 67 0.77 12.71 -8.10
CA ALA A 67 0.79 12.88 -9.56
C ALA A 67 1.44 14.21 -10.01
N LYS A 68 1.76 15.13 -9.08
CA LYS A 68 2.34 16.43 -9.42
C LYS A 68 3.73 16.26 -10.06
N PRO A 69 4.08 17.11 -11.06
CA PRO A 69 5.41 17.08 -11.65
C PRO A 69 6.49 17.19 -10.57
N ARG A 70 7.48 16.29 -10.62
CA ARG A 70 8.62 16.21 -9.68
C ARG A 70 8.27 15.71 -8.28
N ALA A 71 7.03 15.29 -7.98
CA ALA A 71 6.69 14.69 -6.69
C ALA A 71 7.64 13.52 -6.34
N SER A 72 7.94 12.67 -7.33
CA SER A 72 8.90 11.56 -7.18
C SER A 72 10.32 11.97 -6.75
N ARG A 73 10.74 13.23 -6.95
CA ARG A 73 12.08 13.70 -6.56
C ARG A 73 12.18 14.08 -5.09
N THR A 74 11.04 14.30 -4.43
CA THR A 74 10.96 14.73 -3.03
C THR A 74 10.32 13.67 -2.15
N MET A 75 10.13 12.45 -2.67
CA MET A 75 9.54 11.36 -1.92
C MET A 75 10.46 10.96 -0.76
N PRO A 76 9.92 10.84 0.47
CA PRO A 76 10.67 10.30 1.59
C PRO A 76 11.16 8.88 1.32
N PHE A 77 12.20 8.46 2.04
CA PHE A 77 12.77 7.12 1.91
C PHE A 77 11.73 6.01 2.13
N GLN A 78 10.86 6.16 3.14
CA GLN A 78 9.80 5.18 3.42
C GLN A 78 8.85 5.01 2.23
N ALA A 79 8.44 6.09 1.56
CA ALA A 79 7.62 6.01 0.35
C ALA A 79 8.33 5.20 -0.75
N ILE A 80 9.61 5.47 -1.00
CA ILE A 80 10.38 4.72 -2.00
C ILE A 80 10.42 3.23 -1.62
N VAL A 81 10.81 2.90 -0.39
CA VAL A 81 10.89 1.50 0.06
C VAL A 81 9.53 0.82 0.01
N ALA A 82 8.45 1.50 0.42
CA ALA A 82 7.09 0.97 0.39
C ALA A 82 6.69 0.52 -1.02
N GLU A 83 6.88 1.37 -2.04
CA GLU A 83 6.55 1.03 -3.43
C GLU A 83 7.27 -0.24 -3.90
N HIS A 84 8.55 -0.40 -3.53
CA HIS A 84 9.35 -1.56 -3.91
C HIS A 84 8.92 -2.82 -3.16
N VAL A 85 8.67 -2.73 -1.85
CA VAL A 85 8.17 -3.84 -1.02
C VAL A 85 6.78 -4.29 -1.52
N VAL A 86 5.87 -3.34 -1.75
CA VAL A 86 4.54 -3.57 -2.31
C VAL A 86 4.64 -4.24 -3.68
N SER A 87 5.51 -3.75 -4.56
CA SER A 87 5.71 -4.34 -5.89
C SER A 87 6.15 -5.81 -5.83
N VAL A 88 7.01 -6.18 -4.87
CA VAL A 88 7.42 -7.58 -4.68
C VAL A 88 6.26 -8.42 -4.16
N PHE A 89 5.50 -7.92 -3.17
CA PHE A 89 4.29 -8.60 -2.69
C PHE A 89 3.24 -8.78 -3.79
N ASP A 90 3.03 -7.78 -4.64
CA ASP A 90 2.06 -7.83 -5.73
C ASP A 90 2.45 -8.89 -6.77
N ARG A 91 3.74 -9.00 -7.09
CA ARG A 91 4.28 -10.05 -7.99
C ARG A 91 4.20 -11.42 -7.36
N GLU A 92 4.47 -11.54 -6.06
CA GLU A 92 4.39 -12.81 -5.32
C GLU A 92 3.02 -13.47 -5.45
N ARG A 93 1.93 -12.69 -5.56
CA ARG A 93 0.56 -13.23 -5.75
C ARG A 93 0.39 -14.05 -7.04
N ALA A 94 1.22 -13.81 -8.04
CA ALA A 94 1.19 -14.55 -9.30
C ALA A 94 2.01 -15.84 -9.25
N LEU A 95 2.76 -16.08 -8.16
CA LEU A 95 3.59 -17.27 -7.99
C LEU A 95 2.76 -18.43 -7.41
N PRO A 96 3.07 -19.69 -7.77
CA PRO A 96 2.39 -20.86 -7.22
C PRO A 96 2.65 -21.05 -5.72
N THR A 97 3.80 -20.55 -5.24
CA THR A 97 4.20 -20.55 -3.82
C THR A 97 4.79 -19.19 -3.47
N PRO A 98 4.58 -18.68 -2.24
CA PRO A 98 5.21 -17.44 -1.78
C PRO A 98 6.74 -17.53 -1.82
N LEU A 99 7.41 -16.38 -1.96
CA LEU A 99 8.86 -16.31 -1.86
C LEU A 99 9.31 -16.65 -0.43
N THR A 100 10.48 -17.26 -0.29
CA THR A 100 11.16 -17.24 1.01
C THR A 100 11.49 -15.80 1.41
N VAL A 101 11.69 -15.54 2.71
CA VAL A 101 12.01 -14.20 3.21
C VAL A 101 13.35 -13.71 2.66
N THR A 102 14.30 -14.60 2.42
CA THR A 102 15.56 -14.29 1.75
C THR A 102 15.33 -13.83 0.31
N GLU A 103 14.64 -14.62 -0.51
CA GLU A 103 14.33 -14.27 -1.91
C GLU A 103 13.52 -12.97 -2.00
N PHE A 104 12.58 -12.77 -1.06
CA PHE A 104 11.81 -11.54 -0.95
C PHE A 104 12.74 -10.33 -0.76
N ASN A 105 13.61 -10.37 0.24
CA ASN A 105 14.53 -9.27 0.55
C ASN A 105 15.54 -9.02 -0.58
N GLU A 106 16.07 -10.09 -1.20
CA GLU A 106 16.95 -9.97 -2.37
C GLU A 106 16.24 -9.28 -3.54
N THR A 107 14.98 -9.63 -3.79
CA THR A 107 14.17 -9.01 -4.85
C THR A 107 13.88 -7.55 -4.56
N VAL A 108 13.55 -7.20 -3.31
CA VAL A 108 13.35 -5.80 -2.90
C VAL A 108 14.64 -5.02 -3.09
N PHE A 109 15.75 -5.51 -2.52
CA PHE A 109 17.06 -4.86 -2.60
C PHE A 109 17.52 -4.63 -4.05
N ALA A 110 17.36 -5.64 -4.92
CA ALA A 110 17.72 -5.54 -6.33
C ALA A 110 16.89 -4.47 -7.07
N SER A 111 15.63 -4.29 -6.66
CA SER A 111 14.72 -3.31 -7.28
C SER A 111 14.96 -1.87 -6.80
N LEU A 112 15.55 -1.66 -5.62
CA LEU A 112 15.77 -0.33 -5.06
C LEU A 112 16.75 0.52 -5.89
N PRO A 113 16.54 1.84 -5.95
CA PRO A 113 17.52 2.77 -6.51
C PRO A 113 18.87 2.62 -5.79
N PRO A 114 20.02 2.69 -6.50
CA PRO A 114 21.33 2.48 -5.88
C PRO A 114 21.59 3.33 -4.63
N LEU A 115 21.16 4.60 -4.64
CA LEU A 115 21.33 5.54 -3.52
C LEU A 115 20.56 5.14 -2.25
N GLN A 116 19.58 4.23 -2.36
CA GLN A 116 18.71 3.83 -1.26
C GLN A 116 19.05 2.44 -0.70
N ARG A 117 19.94 1.69 -1.38
CA ARG A 117 20.30 0.31 -0.99
C ARG A 117 21.03 0.24 0.33
N ASP A 118 21.95 1.18 0.59
CA ASP A 118 22.76 1.17 1.83
C ASP A 118 21.92 1.50 3.08
N THR A 119 20.79 2.18 2.90
CA THR A 119 19.86 2.54 3.98
C THR A 119 18.82 1.43 4.22
N PHE A 120 18.58 0.56 3.24
CA PHE A 120 17.57 -0.47 3.34
C PHE A 120 17.93 -1.52 4.38
N GLN A 121 16.99 -1.78 5.29
CA GLN A 121 17.07 -2.85 6.26
C GLN A 121 16.16 -3.99 5.77
N PRO A 122 16.70 -5.22 5.60
CA PRO A 122 15.89 -6.39 5.25
C PRO A 122 14.74 -6.59 6.25
N LEU A 123 13.57 -6.95 5.72
CA LEU A 123 12.42 -7.32 6.53
C LEU A 123 12.67 -8.67 7.21
N THR A 124 12.23 -8.77 8.46
CA THR A 124 12.25 -10.02 9.24
C THR A 124 11.15 -10.99 8.79
N ASP A 125 11.30 -12.28 9.10
CA ASP A 125 10.26 -13.28 8.86
C ASP A 125 8.92 -12.90 9.49
N ALA A 126 8.95 -12.33 10.69
CA ALA A 126 7.77 -11.88 11.41
C ALA A 126 7.06 -10.75 10.64
N GLN A 127 7.80 -9.76 10.14
CA GLN A 127 7.22 -8.65 9.37
C GLN A 127 6.62 -9.14 8.05
N VAL A 128 7.36 -9.96 7.29
CA VAL A 128 6.85 -10.50 6.01
C VAL A 128 5.59 -11.34 6.24
N SER A 129 5.58 -12.18 7.28
CA SER A 129 4.42 -13.01 7.62
C SER A 129 3.21 -12.17 8.03
N GLN A 130 3.41 -11.15 8.88
CA GLN A 130 2.34 -10.24 9.31
C GLN A 130 1.75 -9.44 8.14
N VAL A 131 2.60 -8.95 7.22
CA VAL A 131 2.10 -8.26 6.02
C VAL A 131 1.26 -9.19 5.16
N ARG A 132 1.71 -10.44 4.94
CA ARG A 132 0.96 -11.43 4.17
C ARG A 132 -0.41 -11.72 4.79
N GLU A 133 -0.46 -11.94 6.11
CA GLU A 133 -1.70 -12.23 6.84
C GLU A 133 -2.68 -11.05 6.78
N LEU A 134 -2.21 -9.85 7.08
CA LEU A 134 -3.05 -8.64 7.05
C LEU A 134 -3.55 -8.35 5.64
N ARG A 135 -2.67 -8.44 4.64
CA ARG A 135 -3.04 -8.30 3.22
C ARG A 135 -4.11 -9.31 2.84
N SER A 136 -3.90 -10.61 3.09
CA SER A 136 -4.87 -11.65 2.73
C SER A 136 -6.23 -11.43 3.39
N THR A 137 -6.26 -10.95 4.64
CA THR A 137 -7.49 -10.60 5.35
C THR A 137 -8.24 -9.46 4.65
N LEU A 138 -7.52 -8.39 4.30
CA LEU A 138 -8.11 -7.22 3.63
C LEU A 138 -8.53 -7.53 2.19
N GLU A 139 -7.76 -8.32 1.45
CA GLU A 139 -8.10 -8.77 0.10
C GLU A 139 -9.36 -9.64 0.12
N ALA A 140 -9.48 -10.59 1.07
CA ALA A 140 -10.68 -11.41 1.22
C ALA A 140 -11.93 -10.55 1.47
N ARG A 141 -11.83 -9.52 2.32
CA ARG A 141 -12.90 -8.54 2.55
C ARG A 141 -13.26 -7.78 1.27
N TRP A 142 -12.27 -7.34 0.51
CA TRP A 142 -12.48 -6.66 -0.77
C TRP A 142 -13.17 -7.56 -1.80
N HIS A 143 -12.76 -8.82 -1.93
CA HIS A 143 -13.36 -9.75 -2.88
C HIS A 143 -14.81 -10.08 -2.52
N ALA A 144 -15.10 -10.30 -1.23
CA ALA A 144 -16.45 -10.54 -0.73
C ALA A 144 -17.38 -9.30 -0.80
N LEU A 145 -16.82 -8.10 -0.94
CA LEU A 145 -17.59 -6.84 -0.97
C LEU A 145 -18.55 -6.82 -2.18
N PRO A 146 -19.86 -6.59 -1.97
CA PRO A 146 -20.80 -6.44 -3.07
C PRO A 146 -20.46 -5.26 -3.99
N VAL A 147 -20.82 -5.38 -5.26
CA VAL A 147 -20.73 -4.29 -6.24
C VAL A 147 -21.50 -3.05 -5.73
N GLY A 148 -20.88 -1.89 -5.77
CA GLY A 148 -21.44 -0.62 -5.27
C GLY A 148 -21.24 -0.36 -3.77
N ALA A 149 -20.79 -1.36 -2.99
CA ALA A 149 -20.52 -1.20 -1.57
C ALA A 149 -19.12 -0.64 -1.31
N THR A 150 -18.90 -0.16 -0.09
CA THR A 150 -17.63 0.40 0.38
C THR A 150 -17.05 -0.45 1.50
N MET A 151 -15.77 -0.80 1.39
CA MET A 151 -14.98 -1.34 2.47
C MET A 151 -14.26 -0.20 3.18
N GLU A 152 -14.38 -0.15 4.50
CA GLU A 152 -13.64 0.79 5.34
C GLU A 152 -12.55 0.08 6.12
N VAL A 153 -11.38 0.72 6.19
CA VAL A 153 -10.20 0.22 6.91
C VAL A 153 -9.65 1.38 7.74
N THR A 154 -9.50 1.16 9.05
CA THR A 154 -8.78 2.12 9.89
C THR A 154 -7.29 1.99 9.60
N PHE A 155 -6.61 3.11 9.41
CA PHE A 155 -5.17 3.20 9.20
C PHE A 155 -4.48 3.95 10.35
N PRO A 156 -3.40 3.39 10.95
CA PRO A 156 -2.82 2.06 10.65
C PRO A 156 -3.78 0.89 10.94
N ALA A 157 -3.75 -0.11 10.07
CA ALA A 157 -4.55 -1.34 10.20
C ALA A 157 -3.90 -2.30 11.20
N ARG A 158 -4.72 -3.14 11.84
CA ARG A 158 -4.32 -4.14 12.82
C ARG A 158 -4.83 -5.51 12.42
#